data_AF-A0A0F9HGL3-F1
#
_entry.id   AF-A0A0F9HGL3-F1
#
_cell.length_a   1.000
_cell.length_b   1.000
_cell.length_c   1.000
_cell.angle_alpha   90.00
_cell.angle_beta   90.00
_cell.angle_gamma   90.00
#
_symmetry.space_group_name_H-M   'P 1'
#
loop_
_entity.id
_entity.type
_entity.pdbx_description
1 polymer ?
#
loop_
_entity_poly.entity_id
_entity_poly.type
_entity_poly.pdbx_seq_one_letter_code
_entity_poly.pdbx_strand_id
1 'polypeptide(L)'
;MRRVILCAVVVMIADTGRADFILSGSEHLEVDSLHDVGILYDSSTANVVAGGRIASVYVNDAGGLINSGGAIAWLRAYDTGSVEFSAGTFNKLDAYETSNVVISGGELYGSLSAYDGSSVIISGGELGSLSVEDNSTAEVSGGVVSILAGLETSIVTFRGYDFRATAGLRLENDTVLGTGILTGKWFDKTPWIVDIRQNRATIRVVPEPSTLALLAMGAIGLLSYVWRQQKRRAF
;
A
#
# COMPACT_ATOMS: atom_id res chain seq x y z
N MET A 1 31.43 -35.92 -8.44
CA MET A 1 30.42 -35.47 -7.46
C MET A 1 29.08 -35.41 -8.18
N ARG A 2 28.11 -36.25 -7.81
CA ARG A 2 26.74 -36.22 -8.37
C ARG A 2 25.95 -35.15 -7.61
N ARG A 3 25.46 -34.12 -8.30
CA ARG A 3 24.52 -33.15 -7.73
C ARG A 3 23.15 -33.82 -7.66
N VAL A 4 22.66 -34.05 -6.44
CA VAL A 4 21.28 -34.46 -6.19
C VAL A 4 20.44 -33.19 -6.25
N ILE A 5 19.58 -33.08 -7.26
CA ILE A 5 18.56 -32.03 -7.33
C ILE A 5 17.41 -32.53 -6.44
N LEU A 6 17.20 -31.84 -5.32
CA LEU A 6 16.07 -32.08 -4.44
C LEU A 6 14.86 -31.37 -5.07
N CYS A 7 13.93 -32.12 -5.66
CA CYS A 7 12.61 -31.57 -5.98
C CYS A 7 11.85 -31.40 -4.68
N ALA A 8 11.67 -30.15 -4.23
CA ALA A 8 10.73 -29.83 -3.18
C ALA A 8 9.32 -30.14 -3.68
N VAL A 9 8.65 -31.08 -3.02
CA VAL A 9 7.22 -31.33 -3.20
C VAL A 9 6.51 -30.23 -2.43
N VAL A 10 6.11 -29.17 -3.13
CA VAL A 10 5.20 -28.16 -2.60
C VAL A 10 3.84 -28.83 -2.41
N VAL A 11 3.37 -28.81 -1.17
CA VAL A 11 2.07 -29.36 -0.77
C VAL A 11 0.98 -28.53 -1.46
N MET A 12 0.32 -29.13 -2.46
CA MET A 12 -0.81 -28.50 -3.14
C MET A 12 -2.00 -28.39 -2.18
N ILE A 13 -2.40 -27.15 -1.89
CA ILE A 13 -3.72 -26.84 -1.36
C ILE A 13 -4.72 -27.32 -2.42
N ALA A 14 -5.55 -28.29 -2.04
CA ALA A 14 -6.43 -29.01 -2.94
C ALA A 14 -7.63 -28.16 -3.37
N ASP A 15 -7.44 -27.23 -4.33
CA ASP A 15 -8.44 -26.88 -5.35
C ASP A 15 -7.93 -25.91 -6.44
N THR A 16 -6.61 -25.73 -6.60
CA THR A 16 -6.10 -24.84 -7.64
C THR A 16 -5.96 -25.58 -8.96
N GLY A 17 -6.68 -25.10 -9.98
CA GLY A 17 -6.39 -25.42 -11.37
C GLY A 17 -4.89 -25.28 -11.64
N ARG A 18 -4.34 -26.13 -12.51
CA ARG A 18 -2.93 -26.10 -12.87
C ARG A 18 -2.53 -24.67 -13.26
N ALA A 19 -1.59 -24.08 -12.54
CA ALA A 19 -1.13 -22.73 -12.82
C ALA A 19 -0.65 -22.62 -14.28
N ASP A 20 -0.99 -21.52 -14.95
CA ASP A 20 -0.52 -21.25 -16.31
C ASP A 20 0.97 -20.93 -16.32
N PHE A 21 1.44 -20.29 -15.24
CA PHE A 21 2.85 -20.07 -15.00
C PHE A 21 3.20 -20.19 -13.51
N ILE A 22 4.41 -20.69 -13.27
CA ILE A 22 5.06 -20.73 -11.96
C ILE A 22 6.46 -20.16 -12.19
N LEU A 23 6.79 -19.07 -11.49
CA LEU A 23 8.10 -18.45 -11.54
C LEU A 23 8.83 -18.67 -10.21
N SER A 24 10.13 -18.88 -10.27
CA SER A 24 11.01 -19.12 -9.12
C SER A 24 12.40 -18.50 -9.33
N GLY A 25 13.23 -18.50 -8.28
CA GLY A 25 14.56 -17.90 -8.35
C GLY A 25 14.52 -16.44 -8.80
N SER A 26 15.13 -16.13 -9.94
CA SER A 26 15.17 -14.77 -10.52
C SER A 26 14.42 -14.67 -11.85
N GLU A 27 13.45 -15.56 -12.07
CA GLU A 27 12.65 -15.55 -13.31
C GLU A 27 11.80 -14.29 -13.42
N HIS A 28 11.54 -13.88 -14.66
CA HIS A 28 10.73 -12.72 -14.97
C HIS A 28 9.73 -13.04 -16.09
N LEU A 29 8.50 -12.54 -15.97
CA LEU A 29 7.46 -12.65 -16.98
C LEU A 29 6.76 -11.30 -17.22
N GLU A 30 6.69 -10.87 -18.46
CA GLU A 30 5.71 -9.86 -18.87
C GLU A 30 4.40 -10.55 -19.24
N VAL A 31 3.30 -10.12 -18.62
CA VAL A 31 1.96 -10.66 -18.83
C VAL A 31 1.16 -9.65 -19.65
N ASP A 32 1.02 -9.94 -20.95
CA ASP A 32 0.29 -9.14 -21.94
C ASP A 32 -0.94 -9.88 -22.51
N SER A 33 -1.24 -11.07 -22.00
CA SER A 33 -2.34 -11.93 -22.42
C SER A 33 -3.15 -12.49 -21.24
N LEU A 34 -4.10 -13.37 -21.52
CA LEU A 34 -4.98 -13.96 -20.51
C LEU A 34 -4.32 -15.16 -19.84
N HIS A 35 -4.29 -15.14 -18.51
CA HIS A 35 -3.97 -16.26 -17.65
C HIS A 35 -5.08 -16.44 -16.60
N ASP A 36 -5.42 -17.67 -16.30
CA ASP A 36 -6.26 -18.07 -15.20
C ASP A 36 -5.48 -17.99 -13.87
N VAL A 37 -4.27 -18.57 -13.80
CA VAL A 37 -3.53 -18.68 -12.53
C VAL A 37 -2.02 -18.45 -12.70
N GLY A 38 -1.45 -17.55 -11.89
CA GLY A 38 -0.01 -17.29 -11.79
C GLY A 38 0.53 -17.48 -10.37
N ILE A 39 1.73 -18.05 -10.25
CA ILE A 39 2.41 -18.22 -8.94
C ILE A 39 3.85 -17.71 -9.03
N LEU A 40 4.24 -16.85 -8.10
CA LEU A 40 5.58 -16.30 -7.96
C LEU A 40 6.19 -16.77 -6.64
N TYR A 41 7.43 -17.26 -6.68
CA TYR A 41 8.25 -17.69 -5.54
C TYR A 41 9.62 -16.99 -5.52
N ASP A 42 10.35 -17.14 -4.41
CA ASP A 42 11.71 -16.62 -4.23
C ASP A 42 11.81 -15.13 -4.60
N SER A 43 12.73 -14.74 -5.50
CA SER A 43 12.89 -13.37 -6.01
C SER A 43 12.33 -13.19 -7.43
N SER A 44 11.41 -14.07 -7.85
CA SER A 44 10.82 -14.00 -9.18
C SER A 44 9.88 -12.80 -9.32
N THR A 45 9.69 -12.32 -10.54
CA THR A 45 8.88 -11.14 -10.80
C THR A 45 7.93 -11.30 -11.98
N ALA A 46 6.77 -10.66 -11.93
CA ALA A 46 5.91 -10.52 -13.09
C ALA A 46 5.37 -9.09 -13.24
N ASN A 47 5.32 -8.62 -14.49
CA ASN A 47 4.76 -7.33 -14.85
C ASN A 47 3.47 -7.55 -15.64
N VAL A 48 2.32 -7.18 -15.07
CA VAL A 48 1.03 -7.22 -15.77
C VAL A 48 0.83 -5.88 -16.46
N VAL A 49 0.99 -5.88 -17.78
CA VAL A 49 0.89 -4.69 -18.62
C VAL A 49 -0.50 -4.56 -19.24
N ALA A 50 -0.75 -3.49 -19.98
CA ALA A 50 -1.99 -3.31 -20.72
C ALA A 50 -2.26 -4.50 -21.66
N GLY A 51 -3.47 -5.06 -21.60
CA GLY A 51 -3.84 -6.29 -22.32
C GLY A 51 -3.70 -7.56 -21.48
N GLY A 52 -2.79 -7.55 -20.50
CA GLY A 52 -2.60 -8.63 -19.53
C GLY A 52 -3.79 -8.80 -18.60
N ARG A 53 -4.20 -10.04 -18.38
CA ARG A 53 -5.29 -10.39 -17.47
C ARG A 53 -4.94 -11.63 -16.69
N ILE A 54 -5.04 -11.58 -15.37
CA ILE A 54 -4.83 -12.75 -14.49
C ILE A 54 -6.06 -12.95 -13.61
N ALA A 55 -6.68 -14.12 -13.64
CA ALA A 55 -7.83 -14.37 -12.76
C ALA A 55 -7.39 -14.55 -11.30
N SER A 56 -6.30 -15.26 -11.03
CA SER A 56 -5.74 -15.42 -9.69
C SER A 56 -4.22 -15.41 -9.70
N VAL A 57 -3.59 -14.61 -8.83
CA VAL A 57 -2.14 -14.58 -8.68
C VAL A 57 -1.72 -14.69 -7.22
N TYR A 58 -0.70 -15.51 -6.98
CA TYR A 58 -0.10 -15.73 -5.66
C TYR A 58 1.35 -15.26 -5.69
N VAL A 59 1.69 -14.34 -4.81
CA VAL A 59 3.03 -13.78 -4.65
C VAL A 59 3.57 -14.26 -3.30
N ASN A 60 4.48 -15.24 -3.30
CA ASN A 60 5.02 -15.85 -2.09
C ASN A 60 6.48 -15.45 -1.88
N ASP A 61 7.02 -15.72 -0.69
CA ASP A 61 8.41 -15.43 -0.33
C ASP A 61 8.79 -13.98 -0.63
N ALA A 62 9.80 -13.71 -1.46
CA ALA A 62 10.23 -12.38 -1.87
C ALA A 62 9.76 -12.02 -3.30
N GLY A 63 8.72 -12.69 -3.80
CA GLY A 63 8.21 -12.50 -5.15
C GLY A 63 7.70 -11.09 -5.36
N GLY A 64 7.79 -10.60 -6.59
CA GLY A 64 7.37 -9.25 -6.96
C GLY A 64 6.32 -9.24 -8.06
N LEU A 65 5.17 -8.61 -7.83
CA LEU A 65 4.19 -8.36 -8.88
C LEU A 65 4.02 -6.86 -9.10
N ILE A 66 4.15 -6.41 -10.34
CA ILE A 66 3.84 -5.04 -10.74
C ILE A 66 2.66 -5.07 -11.70
N ASN A 67 1.59 -4.34 -11.39
CA ASN A 67 0.51 -4.07 -12.34
C ASN A 67 0.59 -2.63 -12.83
N SER A 68 0.94 -2.47 -14.11
CA SER A 68 1.12 -1.17 -14.79
C SER A 68 0.04 -0.90 -15.85
N GLY A 69 -1.03 -1.70 -15.88
CA GLY A 69 -2.15 -1.46 -16.80
C GLY A 69 -3.04 -2.66 -17.09
N GLY A 70 -2.76 -3.84 -16.53
CA GLY A 70 -3.56 -5.04 -16.71
C GLY A 70 -4.75 -5.14 -15.75
N ALA A 71 -5.43 -6.30 -15.79
CA ALA A 71 -6.53 -6.62 -14.90
C ALA A 71 -6.24 -7.88 -14.07
N ILE A 72 -6.33 -7.77 -12.75
CA ILE A 72 -6.13 -8.91 -11.85
C ILE A 72 -7.41 -9.12 -11.06
N ALA A 73 -8.09 -10.25 -11.20
CA ALA A 73 -9.31 -10.44 -10.42
C ALA A 73 -8.95 -10.64 -8.94
N TRP A 74 -8.15 -11.66 -8.61
CA TRP A 74 -7.81 -12.00 -7.24
C TRP A 74 -6.29 -12.06 -7.06
N LEU A 75 -5.78 -11.43 -6.00
CA LEU A 75 -4.38 -11.42 -5.65
C LEU A 75 -4.20 -11.83 -4.19
N ARG A 76 -3.21 -12.67 -3.92
CA ARG A 76 -2.70 -12.88 -2.56
C ARG A 76 -1.19 -12.69 -2.50
N ALA A 77 -0.73 -11.94 -1.52
CA ALA A 77 0.68 -11.82 -1.16
C ALA A 77 0.91 -12.50 0.20
N TYR A 78 1.95 -13.33 0.29
CA TYR A 78 2.37 -14.06 1.49
C TYR A 78 3.84 -13.73 1.82
N ASP A 79 4.27 -14.05 3.04
CA ASP A 79 5.63 -13.88 3.55
C ASP A 79 6.17 -12.45 3.41
N THR A 80 7.12 -12.23 2.49
CA THR A 80 7.75 -10.93 2.19
C THR A 80 7.36 -10.43 0.80
N GLY A 81 6.29 -10.97 0.21
CA GLY A 81 5.87 -10.68 -1.16
C GLY A 81 5.59 -9.20 -1.36
N SER A 82 5.97 -8.68 -2.52
CA SER A 82 5.83 -7.28 -2.88
C SER A 82 4.87 -7.11 -4.05
N VAL A 83 3.91 -6.20 -3.90
CA VAL A 83 2.92 -5.91 -4.93
C VAL A 83 2.84 -4.40 -5.18
N GLU A 84 3.01 -3.99 -6.42
CA GLU A 84 2.94 -2.59 -6.83
C GLU A 84 1.85 -2.38 -7.89
N PHE A 85 0.98 -1.39 -7.66
CA PHE A 85 0.00 -0.91 -8.63
C PHE A 85 0.29 0.54 -8.99
N SER A 86 0.52 0.79 -10.27
CA SER A 86 0.61 2.15 -10.85
C SER A 86 -0.54 2.46 -11.80
N ALA A 87 -1.19 1.42 -12.34
CA ALA A 87 -2.40 1.52 -13.15
C ALA A 87 -3.14 0.16 -13.16
N GLY A 88 -4.14 0.05 -14.03
CA GLY A 88 -4.90 -1.19 -14.22
C GLY A 88 -6.06 -1.33 -13.24
N THR A 89 -6.64 -2.53 -13.20
CA THR A 89 -7.79 -2.84 -12.35
C THR A 89 -7.55 -4.08 -11.53
N PHE A 90 -8.15 -4.13 -10.34
CA PHE A 90 -8.23 -5.36 -9.57
C PHE A 90 -9.46 -5.43 -8.70
N ASN A 91 -9.91 -6.65 -8.37
CA ASN A 91 -11.13 -6.84 -7.58
C ASN A 91 -10.81 -7.13 -6.11
N LYS A 92 -9.89 -8.06 -5.83
CA LYS A 92 -9.56 -8.44 -4.47
C LYS A 92 -8.06 -8.60 -4.28
N LEU A 93 -7.53 -8.03 -3.20
CA LEU A 93 -6.16 -8.21 -2.75
C LEU A 93 -6.14 -8.57 -1.27
N ASP A 94 -5.54 -9.71 -0.93
CA ASP A 94 -5.23 -10.06 0.47
C ASP A 94 -3.70 -10.08 0.65
N ALA A 95 -3.20 -9.29 1.58
CA ALA A 95 -1.80 -9.23 1.99
C ALA A 95 -1.65 -9.90 3.36
N TYR A 96 -0.81 -10.92 3.45
CA TYR A 96 -0.54 -11.67 4.67
C TYR A 96 0.90 -11.49 5.12
N GLU A 97 1.14 -11.79 6.39
CA GLU A 97 2.44 -11.77 7.05
C GLU A 97 3.17 -10.43 6.84
N THR A 98 4.44 -10.43 6.44
CA THR A 98 5.24 -9.21 6.25
C THR A 98 5.21 -8.67 4.81
N SER A 99 4.15 -8.98 4.05
CA SER A 99 4.01 -8.54 2.67
C SER A 99 3.84 -7.02 2.55
N ASN A 100 4.23 -6.49 1.39
CA ASN A 100 4.22 -5.05 1.11
C ASN A 100 3.37 -4.76 -0.12
N VAL A 101 2.43 -3.83 0.01
CA VAL A 101 1.55 -3.39 -1.07
C VAL A 101 1.70 -1.89 -1.28
N VAL A 102 2.01 -1.47 -2.50
CA VAL A 102 2.14 -0.07 -2.89
C VAL A 102 1.13 0.24 -3.99
N ILE A 103 0.29 1.25 -3.77
CA ILE A 103 -0.72 1.71 -4.73
C ILE A 103 -0.47 3.19 -5.01
N SER A 104 -0.04 3.48 -6.23
CA SER A 104 0.15 4.84 -6.75
C SER A 104 -0.88 5.23 -7.81
N GLY A 105 -1.65 4.26 -8.32
CA GLY A 105 -2.71 4.46 -9.30
C GLY A 105 -3.54 3.20 -9.55
N GLY A 106 -4.45 3.27 -10.53
CA GLY A 106 -5.38 2.20 -10.87
C GLY A 106 -6.70 2.23 -10.09
N GLU A 107 -7.55 1.24 -10.35
CA GLU A 107 -8.88 1.11 -9.76
C GLU A 107 -9.06 -0.26 -9.09
N LEU A 108 -9.32 -0.26 -7.79
CA LEU A 108 -9.68 -1.43 -6.99
C LEU A 108 -11.18 -1.36 -6.66
N TYR A 109 -11.99 -2.12 -7.39
CA TYR A 109 -13.46 -2.10 -7.22
C TYR A 109 -13.97 -2.85 -5.98
N GLY A 110 -13.25 -3.87 -5.51
CA GLY A 110 -13.61 -4.64 -4.31
C GLY A 110 -12.83 -4.22 -3.06
N SER A 111 -12.07 -5.16 -2.48
CA SER A 111 -11.41 -5.00 -1.18
C SER A 111 -9.89 -5.23 -1.23
N LEU A 112 -9.16 -4.38 -0.52
CA LEU A 112 -7.80 -4.67 -0.05
C LEU A 112 -7.87 -5.03 1.44
N SER A 113 -7.30 -6.16 1.80
CA SER A 113 -7.13 -6.57 3.20
C SER A 113 -5.66 -6.81 3.54
N ALA A 114 -5.24 -6.31 4.70
CA ALA A 114 -3.89 -6.45 5.23
C ALA A 114 -3.91 -7.16 6.60
N TYR A 115 -3.24 -8.31 6.67
CA TYR A 115 -3.17 -9.23 7.81
C TYR A 115 -1.73 -9.44 8.30
N ASP A 116 -1.60 -9.91 9.53
CA ASP A 116 -0.38 -10.51 10.12
C ASP A 116 0.93 -9.68 10.04
N GLY A 117 0.82 -8.34 10.01
CA GLY A 117 1.99 -7.44 10.03
C GLY A 117 2.37 -6.87 8.67
N SER A 118 1.45 -6.92 7.71
CA SER A 118 1.66 -6.42 6.36
C SER A 118 1.65 -4.89 6.31
N SER A 119 2.23 -4.34 5.25
CA SER A 119 2.35 -2.89 5.06
C SER A 119 1.70 -2.45 3.75
N VAL A 120 0.82 -1.46 3.84
CA VAL A 120 0.10 -0.89 2.70
C VAL A 120 0.44 0.60 2.57
N ILE A 121 0.84 1.04 1.38
CA ILE A 121 1.08 2.45 1.07
C ILE A 121 0.18 2.86 -0.09
N ILE A 122 -0.65 3.88 0.12
CA ILE A 122 -1.58 4.42 -0.88
C ILE A 122 -1.24 5.90 -1.10
N SER A 123 -0.80 6.23 -2.31
CA SER A 123 -0.50 7.59 -2.74
C SER A 123 -1.38 8.06 -3.91
N GLY A 124 -2.16 7.15 -4.49
CA GLY A 124 -3.10 7.44 -5.58
C GLY A 124 -4.08 6.29 -5.83
N GLY A 125 -4.83 6.39 -6.93
CA GLY A 125 -5.82 5.38 -7.34
C GLY A 125 -7.17 5.49 -6.61
N GLU A 126 -8.08 4.58 -6.95
CA GLU A 126 -9.40 4.46 -6.33
C GLU A 126 -9.55 3.09 -5.68
N LEU A 127 -9.94 3.08 -4.40
CA LEU A 127 -10.10 1.88 -3.59
C LEU A 127 -11.52 1.81 -3.02
N GLY A 128 -12.22 0.71 -3.30
CA GLY A 128 -13.52 0.41 -2.74
C GLY A 128 -13.48 0.27 -1.22
N SER A 129 -12.75 -0.71 -0.71
CA SER A 129 -12.63 -0.95 0.73
C SER A 129 -11.20 -1.29 1.14
N LEU A 130 -10.78 -0.73 2.28
CA LEU A 130 -9.53 -1.05 2.96
C LEU A 130 -9.84 -1.70 4.32
N SER A 131 -9.41 -2.95 4.53
CA SER A 131 -9.37 -3.60 5.84
C SER A 131 -7.92 -3.73 6.30
N VAL A 132 -7.62 -3.28 7.51
CA VAL A 132 -6.29 -3.41 8.12
C VAL A 132 -6.47 -4.07 9.47
N GLU A 133 -5.84 -5.23 9.65
CA GLU A 133 -6.06 -6.13 10.77
C GLU A 133 -4.73 -6.52 11.43
N ASP A 134 -4.81 -7.15 12.60
CA ASP A 134 -3.67 -7.60 13.41
C ASP A 134 -2.68 -6.47 13.75
N ASN A 135 -1.38 -6.65 13.52
CA ASN A 135 -0.31 -5.68 13.70
C ASN A 135 0.09 -4.98 12.38
N SER A 136 -0.78 -5.00 11.37
CA SER A 136 -0.52 -4.44 10.04
C SER A 136 -0.61 -2.91 10.03
N THR A 137 0.02 -2.28 9.04
CA THR A 137 0.02 -0.82 8.90
C THR A 137 -0.44 -0.37 7.52
N ALA A 138 -1.21 0.71 7.46
CA ALA A 138 -1.55 1.39 6.22
C ALA A 138 -1.24 2.89 6.29
N GLU A 139 -0.60 3.42 5.25
CA GLU A 139 -0.38 4.85 5.06
C GLU A 139 -1.14 5.34 3.83
N VAL A 140 -2.01 6.34 4.00
CA VAL A 140 -2.83 6.93 2.94
C VAL A 140 -2.47 8.41 2.80
N SER A 141 -1.99 8.81 1.63
CA SER A 141 -1.51 10.16 1.33
C SER A 141 -2.10 10.75 0.05
N GLY A 142 -2.91 9.99 -0.67
CA GLY A 142 -3.59 10.38 -1.90
C GLY A 142 -4.63 9.35 -2.32
N GLY A 143 -5.23 9.56 -3.49
CA GLY A 143 -6.27 8.68 -4.04
C GLY A 143 -7.63 8.81 -3.34
N VAL A 144 -8.47 7.80 -3.50
CA VAL A 144 -9.80 7.68 -2.88
C VAL A 144 -9.91 6.34 -2.18
N VAL A 145 -10.29 6.33 -0.91
CA VAL A 145 -10.65 5.10 -0.16
C VAL A 145 -12.08 5.27 0.31
N SER A 146 -13.01 4.47 -0.24
CA SER A 146 -14.43 4.68 0.03
C SER A 146 -14.83 4.19 1.43
N ILE A 147 -14.36 3.00 1.81
CA ILE A 147 -14.66 2.35 3.09
C ILE A 147 -13.35 1.97 3.79
N LEU A 148 -13.29 2.23 5.10
CA LEU A 148 -12.19 1.82 5.96
C LEU A 148 -12.69 0.98 7.15
N ALA A 149 -12.01 -0.14 7.38
CA ALA A 149 -12.10 -0.93 8.60
C ALA A 149 -10.70 -1.09 9.19
N GLY A 150 -10.44 -0.44 10.33
CA GLY A 150 -9.25 -0.69 11.15
C GLY A 150 -9.61 -1.59 12.32
N LEU A 151 -8.95 -2.74 12.41
CA LEU A 151 -9.20 -3.77 13.42
C LEU A 151 -7.94 -4.07 14.26
N GLU A 152 -8.18 -4.62 15.45
CA GLU A 152 -7.14 -5.12 16.36
C GLU A 152 -6.03 -4.10 16.69
N THR A 153 -4.76 -4.47 16.56
CA THR A 153 -3.61 -3.62 16.89
C THR A 153 -3.10 -2.81 15.69
N SER A 154 -3.84 -2.77 14.59
CA SER A 154 -3.38 -2.17 13.35
C SER A 154 -3.28 -0.65 13.46
N ILE A 155 -2.53 -0.06 12.53
CA ILE A 155 -2.34 1.38 12.46
C ILE A 155 -2.66 1.87 11.06
N VAL A 156 -3.61 2.80 10.95
CA VAL A 156 -3.93 3.48 9.68
C VAL A 156 -3.58 4.95 9.83
N THR A 157 -2.73 5.47 8.96
CA THR A 157 -2.31 6.88 9.00
C THR A 157 -2.76 7.61 7.74
N PHE A 158 -3.55 8.67 7.90
CA PHE A 158 -3.88 9.61 6.84
C PHE A 158 -2.93 10.82 6.89
N ARG A 159 -2.33 11.17 5.76
CA ARG A 159 -1.52 12.37 5.59
C ARG A 159 -2.27 13.38 4.75
N GLY A 160 -2.53 14.56 5.31
CA GLY A 160 -3.35 15.59 4.67
C GLY A 160 -3.57 16.77 5.59
N TYR A 161 -4.59 17.58 5.34
CA TYR A 161 -5.00 18.67 6.22
C TYR A 161 -6.51 18.91 6.15
N ASP A 162 -7.01 19.89 6.90
CA ASP A 162 -8.45 20.21 7.03
C ASP A 162 -9.31 19.01 7.45
N PHE A 163 -8.79 18.12 8.30
CA PHE A 163 -9.51 16.94 8.76
C PHE A 163 -10.80 17.31 9.51
N ARG A 164 -11.91 16.66 9.14
CA ARG A 164 -13.21 16.82 9.80
C ARG A 164 -13.86 15.47 10.02
N ALA A 165 -14.33 15.26 11.24
CA ALA A 165 -15.05 14.08 11.66
C ALA A 165 -16.54 14.37 11.82
N THR A 166 -17.39 13.51 11.27
CA THR A 166 -18.85 13.62 11.35
C THR A 166 -19.51 12.25 11.54
N ALA A 167 -20.82 12.22 11.73
CA ALA A 167 -21.62 10.98 11.83
C ALA A 167 -21.20 10.00 12.94
N GLY A 168 -20.81 10.53 14.11
CA GLY A 168 -20.39 9.72 15.28
C GLY A 168 -18.87 9.63 15.46
N LEU A 169 -18.11 10.04 14.43
CA LEU A 169 -16.67 10.13 14.47
C LEU A 169 -16.23 11.38 15.24
N ARG A 170 -15.13 11.30 15.98
CA ARG A 170 -14.49 12.46 16.65
C ARG A 170 -12.98 12.42 16.48
N LEU A 171 -12.35 13.59 16.46
CA LEU A 171 -10.91 13.75 16.48
C LEU A 171 -10.47 14.14 17.89
N GLU A 172 -9.56 13.37 18.47
CA GLU A 172 -8.89 13.68 19.73
C GLU A 172 -7.39 13.74 19.47
N ASN A 173 -6.84 14.96 19.42
CA ASN A 173 -5.51 15.25 18.90
C ASN A 173 -5.35 14.76 17.44
N ASP A 174 -4.42 13.84 17.20
CA ASP A 174 -4.17 13.21 15.92
C ASP A 174 -4.92 11.88 15.76
N THR A 175 -5.69 11.45 16.76
CA THR A 175 -6.34 10.14 16.76
C THR A 175 -7.82 10.26 16.41
N VAL A 176 -8.28 9.40 15.50
CA VAL A 176 -9.68 9.27 15.12
C VAL A 176 -10.36 8.24 16.02
N LEU A 177 -11.47 8.62 16.65
CA LEU A 177 -12.25 7.75 17.53
C LEU A 177 -13.68 7.59 17.02
N GLY A 178 -14.24 6.39 17.20
CA GLY A 178 -15.59 6.05 16.76
C GLY A 178 -15.67 5.66 15.28
N THR A 179 -16.90 5.56 14.77
CA THR A 179 -17.23 5.25 13.38
C THR A 179 -18.00 6.42 12.76
N GLY A 180 -18.01 6.52 11.44
CA GLY A 180 -18.66 7.60 10.71
C GLY A 180 -17.80 8.13 9.57
N ILE A 181 -18.02 9.37 9.19
CA ILE A 181 -17.39 9.96 8.01
C ILE A 181 -16.20 10.83 8.41
N LEU A 182 -15.03 10.50 7.89
CA LEU A 182 -13.83 11.33 7.94
C LEU A 182 -13.63 12.00 6.57
N THR A 183 -13.37 13.30 6.60
CA THR A 183 -13.06 14.09 5.39
C THR A 183 -11.80 14.89 5.62
N GLY A 184 -11.18 15.34 4.53
CA GLY A 184 -10.04 16.24 4.56
C GLY A 184 -9.62 16.65 3.16
N LYS A 185 -8.39 17.13 3.05
CA LYS A 185 -7.72 17.39 1.78
C LYS A 185 -6.33 16.76 1.76
N TRP A 186 -5.91 16.25 0.61
CA TRP A 186 -4.53 15.88 0.36
C TRP A 186 -3.67 17.13 0.18
N PHE A 187 -2.35 16.98 0.18
CA PHE A 187 -1.42 18.10 0.05
C PHE A 187 -1.51 18.82 -1.31
N ASP A 188 -2.01 18.15 -2.34
CA ASP A 188 -2.32 18.74 -3.65
C ASP A 188 -3.65 19.55 -3.67
N LYS A 189 -4.33 19.64 -2.51
CA LYS A 189 -5.63 20.31 -2.28
C LYS A 189 -6.85 19.53 -2.74
N THR A 190 -6.68 18.32 -3.25
CA THR A 190 -7.78 17.45 -3.64
C THR A 190 -8.57 17.02 -2.40
N PRO A 191 -9.89 17.26 -2.34
CA PRO A 191 -10.71 16.83 -1.21
C PRO A 191 -10.94 15.31 -1.26
N TRP A 192 -11.12 14.72 -0.08
CA TRP A 192 -11.42 13.29 0.05
C TRP A 192 -12.42 13.03 1.18
N ILE A 193 -13.07 11.87 1.10
CA ILE A 193 -14.06 11.35 2.03
C ILE A 193 -13.84 9.86 2.21
N VAL A 194 -13.94 9.37 3.44
CA VAL A 194 -13.90 7.94 3.77
C VAL A 194 -14.95 7.60 4.84
N ASP A 195 -15.65 6.49 4.64
CA ASP A 195 -16.57 5.90 5.61
C ASP A 195 -15.82 4.92 6.53
N ILE A 196 -15.58 5.33 7.77
CA ILE A 196 -14.94 4.51 8.80
C ILE A 196 -16.01 3.65 9.47
N ARG A 197 -16.10 2.39 9.03
CA ARG A 197 -17.11 1.44 9.51
C ARG A 197 -16.69 0.69 10.75
N GLN A 198 -15.40 0.47 10.91
CA GLN A 198 -14.82 -0.19 12.07
C GLN A 198 -13.55 0.55 12.47
N ASN A 199 -13.45 0.88 13.75
CA ASN A 199 -12.32 1.59 14.34
C ASN A 199 -11.99 0.95 15.68
N ARG A 200 -11.48 -0.27 15.61
CA ARG A 200 -10.92 -1.02 16.75
C ARG A 200 -9.39 -0.92 16.78
N ALA A 201 -8.83 -0.16 15.84
CA ALA A 201 -7.41 0.08 15.60
C ALA A 201 -7.01 1.51 15.97
N THR A 202 -5.74 1.84 15.75
CA THR A 202 -5.26 3.23 15.85
C THR A 202 -5.32 3.91 14.48
N ILE A 203 -6.29 4.80 14.28
CA ILE A 203 -6.36 5.64 13.09
C ILE A 203 -5.81 7.03 13.42
N ARG A 204 -4.76 7.46 12.70
CA ARG A 204 -4.08 8.75 12.90
C ARG A 204 -4.25 9.68 11.71
N VAL A 205 -4.34 10.97 12.00
CA VAL A 205 -4.31 12.06 11.03
C VAL A 205 -3.07 12.90 11.27
N VAL A 206 -2.16 12.93 10.30
CA VAL A 206 -0.89 13.64 10.42
C VAL A 206 -0.93 14.85 9.48
N PRO A 207 -1.11 16.08 10.02
CA PRO A 207 -0.93 17.30 9.24
C PRO A 207 0.49 17.41 8.71
N GLU A 208 0.71 18.27 7.69
CA GLU A 208 2.03 18.46 7.07
C GLU A 208 3.14 18.43 8.12
N PRO A 209 4.21 17.67 7.88
CA PRO A 209 5.29 17.60 8.83
C PRO A 209 5.77 19.01 9.17
N SER A 210 5.86 19.29 10.47
CA SER A 210 6.54 20.46 11.02
C SER A 210 7.96 20.65 10.45
N THR A 211 8.47 19.68 9.70
CA THR A 211 9.60 19.75 8.77
C THR A 211 9.61 21.00 7.90
N LEU A 212 8.50 21.50 7.36
CA LEU A 212 8.53 22.78 6.61
C LEU A 212 8.84 23.97 7.52
N ALA A 213 8.25 23.99 8.72
CA ALA A 213 8.56 25.00 9.72
C ALA A 213 10.01 24.88 10.21
N LEU A 214 10.49 23.67 10.45
CA LEU A 214 11.87 23.39 10.83
C LEU A 214 12.86 23.77 9.74
N LEU A 215 12.54 23.48 8.47
CA LEU A 215 13.36 23.87 7.31
C LEU A 215 13.42 25.40 7.19
N ALA A 216 12.28 26.08 7.32
CA ALA A 216 12.22 27.53 7.31
C ALA A 216 13.04 28.14 8.46
N MET A 217 12.91 27.62 9.68
CA MET A 217 13.70 28.07 10.83
C MET A 217 15.20 27.78 10.63
N GLY A 218 15.55 26.62 10.10
CA GLY A 218 16.94 26.26 9.77
C GLY A 218 17.55 27.19 8.73
N ALA A 219 16.81 27.50 7.65
CA ALA A 219 17.23 28.43 6.61
C ALA A 219 17.42 29.85 7.16
N ILE A 220 16.49 30.34 7.99
CA ILE A 220 16.60 31.64 8.67
C ILE A 220 17.85 31.67 9.57
N GLY A 221 18.11 30.60 10.32
CA GLY A 221 19.30 30.46 11.15
C GLY A 221 20.59 30.53 10.33
N LEU A 222 20.65 29.83 9.20
CA LEU A 222 21.82 29.78 8.32
C LEU A 222 22.08 31.13 7.64
N LEU A 223 21.04 31.80 7.13
CA LEU A 223 21.16 33.15 6.57
C LEU A 223 21.63 34.17 7.62
N SER A 224 21.08 34.10 8.83
CA SER A 224 21.49 34.97 9.94
C SER A 224 22.96 34.76 10.31
N TYR A 225 23.45 33.54 10.24
CA TYR A 225 24.86 33.21 10.48
C TYR A 225 25.77 33.80 9.40
N VAL A 226 25.45 33.60 8.11
CA VAL A 226 26.23 34.12 6.99
C VAL A 226 26.31 35.65 7.04
N TRP A 227 25.20 36.32 7.34
CA TRP A 227 25.17 37.78 7.45
C TRP A 227 26.08 38.31 8.57
N ARG A 228 26.12 37.63 9.73
CA ARG A 228 27.03 37.96 10.82
C ARG A 228 28.50 37.78 10.41
N GLN A 229 28.81 36.73 9.64
CA GLN A 229 30.17 36.50 9.13
C GLN A 229 30.62 37.56 8.13
N GLN A 230 29.73 38.00 7.23
CA GLN A 230 30.03 39.09 6.29
C GLN A 230 30.31 40.41 7.01
N LYS A 231 29.50 40.76 8.02
CA LYS A 231 29.74 41.96 8.84
C LYS A 231 31.10 41.92 9.55
N ARG A 232 31.55 40.75 10.01
CA ARG A 232 32.87 40.61 10.66
C ARG A 232 34.05 40.76 9.71
N ARG A 233 33.87 40.54 8.41
CA ARG A 233 34.93 40.71 7.39
C ARG A 233 35.05 42.14 6.87
N ALA A 234 34.08 43.01 7.15
CA ALA A 234 34.04 44.39 6.67
C ALA A 234 34.74 45.38 7.62
N PHE A 235 35.26 44.91 8.76
CA PHE A 235 36.04 45.66 9.74
C PHE A 235 37.42 45.01 9.90
#